data_AF-A0A0S7X0L1-F1
#
_entry.id   AF-A0A0S7X0L1-F1
#
_cell.length_a   1.000
_cell.length_b   1.000
_cell.length_c   1.000
_cell.angle_alpha   90.00
_cell.angle_beta   90.00
_cell.angle_gamma   90.00
#
_symmetry.space_group_name_H-M   'P 1'
#
loop_
_entity.id
_entity.type
_entity.pdbx_description
1 polymer ?
#
loop_
_entity_poly.entity_id
_entity_poly.type
_entity_poly.pdbx_seq_one_letter_code
_entity_poly.pdbx_strand_id
1 'polypeptide(L)'
;MKVFSDHRVRRGTARLLLLVTLVFGLVGAFANSQDRNQISEHQKGLLSGDARTRNQAVDSMLQDRKRIIDQLLVLVDPANAKKYSDQTRAAAGFVLGQLRSVEAVGVLSKALANEPHQELFGDTRRFEAPFVIALAKIGRPAVPAMIENLETSDHRMLRIRSLDVLNHVLGGKRRMLELLGKLKARAARDPEKLRRIEKAINRVRTHYKEDKEPLY
;
A
#
# COMPACT_ATOMS: atom_id res chain seq x y z
N MET A 1 -28.31 32.40 -17.26
CA MET A 1 -26.84 32.28 -17.15
C MET A 1 -26.45 32.30 -15.67
N LYS A 2 -26.02 31.17 -15.10
CA LYS A 2 -25.40 31.08 -13.76
C LYS A 2 -24.11 30.28 -13.91
N VAL A 3 -22.99 30.97 -13.85
CA VAL A 3 -21.64 30.38 -13.88
C VAL A 3 -21.35 29.84 -12.48
N PHE A 4 -21.46 28.53 -12.30
CA PHE A 4 -21.00 27.87 -11.07
C PHE A 4 -19.50 27.59 -11.21
N SER A 5 -18.74 28.16 -10.28
CA SER A 5 -17.29 28.18 -10.24
C SER A 5 -16.69 26.84 -9.81
N ASP A 6 -15.85 26.30 -10.71
CA ASP A 6 -15.04 25.10 -10.55
C ASP A 6 -13.80 25.37 -9.65
N HIS A 7 -14.04 25.55 -8.35
CA HIS A 7 -12.98 25.83 -7.37
C HIS A 7 -12.67 24.67 -6.41
N ARG A 8 -13.38 23.54 -6.49
CA ARG A 8 -13.09 22.35 -5.66
C ARG A 8 -12.12 21.37 -6.31
N VAL A 9 -12.12 21.24 -7.64
CA VAL A 9 -11.26 20.25 -8.33
C VAL A 9 -9.78 20.66 -8.32
N ARG A 10 -9.49 21.97 -8.39
CA ARG A 10 -8.10 22.50 -8.40
C ARG A 10 -7.34 22.38 -7.08
N ARG A 11 -8.01 22.18 -5.93
CA ARG A 11 -7.33 22.07 -4.62
C ARG A 11 -6.78 20.68 -4.34
N GLY A 12 -7.31 19.64 -4.98
CA GLY A 12 -6.86 18.25 -4.79
C GLY A 12 -5.53 17.95 -5.50
N THR A 13 -5.34 18.47 -6.70
CA THR A 13 -4.17 18.21 -7.54
C THR A 13 -2.93 18.98 -7.09
N ALA A 14 -3.09 20.26 -6.70
CA ALA A 14 -1.98 21.06 -6.18
C ALA A 14 -1.40 20.50 -4.87
N ARG A 15 -2.22 19.86 -4.03
CA ARG A 15 -1.79 19.25 -2.76
C ARG A 15 -1.08 17.92 -2.93
N LEU A 16 -1.41 17.14 -3.96
CA LEU A 16 -0.69 15.90 -4.30
C LEU A 16 0.74 16.21 -4.79
N LEU A 17 0.90 17.28 -5.59
CA LEU A 17 2.20 17.75 -6.08
C LEU A 17 3.12 18.24 -4.95
N LEU A 18 2.52 18.90 -3.94
CA LEU A 18 3.21 19.36 -2.73
C LEU A 18 3.64 18.21 -1.81
N LEU A 19 2.96 17.06 -1.91
CA LEU A 19 3.16 15.87 -1.07
C LEU A 19 4.29 14.97 -1.59
N VAL A 20 4.45 14.90 -2.92
CA VAL A 20 5.69 14.37 -3.52
C VAL A 20 6.86 15.21 -2.99
N THR A 21 6.77 16.54 -3.04
CA THR A 21 7.85 17.41 -2.53
C THR A 21 8.07 17.35 -1.01
N LEU A 22 7.09 16.96 -0.18
CA LEU A 22 7.24 16.84 1.27
C LEU A 22 7.77 15.47 1.73
N VAL A 23 7.42 14.38 1.02
CA VAL A 23 8.11 13.09 1.20
C VAL A 23 9.55 13.20 0.71
N PHE A 24 9.78 13.89 -0.41
CA PHE A 24 11.11 14.30 -0.83
C PHE A 24 11.75 15.33 0.10
N GLY A 25 10.96 16.09 0.89
CA GLY A 25 11.40 17.15 1.80
C GLY A 25 11.90 16.64 3.15
N LEU A 26 11.35 15.52 3.66
CA LEU A 26 11.88 14.82 4.83
C LEU A 26 13.06 13.88 4.49
N VAL A 27 13.22 13.55 3.20
CA VAL A 27 14.50 13.10 2.60
C VAL A 27 15.31 14.32 2.10
N GLY A 28 14.78 15.54 2.28
CA GLY A 28 15.06 16.71 1.45
C GLY A 28 15.72 17.86 2.17
N ALA A 29 16.85 17.58 2.80
CA ALA A 29 17.96 18.53 2.69
C ALA A 29 18.65 18.46 1.31
N PHE A 30 18.25 17.51 0.44
CA PHE A 30 18.81 17.29 -0.89
C PHE A 30 17.74 17.03 -1.97
N ALA A 31 16.64 17.78 -2.01
CA ALA A 31 15.86 17.90 -3.26
C ALA A 31 16.68 18.73 -4.26
N ASN A 32 17.74 18.10 -4.75
CA ASN A 32 18.86 18.65 -5.49
C ASN A 32 18.40 18.99 -6.92
N SER A 33 19.03 19.96 -7.58
CA SER A 33 18.83 20.25 -9.01
C SER A 33 18.95 18.99 -9.89
N GLN A 34 19.69 18.00 -9.39
CA GLN A 34 19.89 16.68 -9.97
C GLN A 34 18.59 15.91 -10.28
N ASP A 35 17.58 15.92 -9.40
CA ASP A 35 16.34 15.15 -9.63
C ASP A 35 15.47 15.75 -10.74
N ARG A 36 15.41 17.09 -10.82
CA ARG A 36 14.70 17.79 -11.90
C ARG A 36 15.38 17.56 -13.25
N ASN A 37 16.71 17.56 -13.25
CA ASN A 37 17.48 17.26 -14.45
C ASN A 37 17.22 15.81 -14.89
N GLN A 38 17.16 14.86 -13.95
CA GLN A 38 16.95 13.45 -14.27
C GLN A 38 15.59 13.19 -14.94
N ILE A 39 14.50 13.78 -14.44
CA ILE A 39 13.17 13.66 -15.09
C ILE A 39 13.18 14.27 -16.50
N SER A 40 13.83 15.43 -16.67
CA SER A 40 13.95 16.10 -17.98
C SER A 40 14.73 15.23 -18.98
N GLU A 41 15.83 14.62 -18.55
CA GLU A 41 16.62 13.73 -19.41
C GLU A 41 15.84 12.46 -19.80
N HIS A 42 15.06 11.87 -18.87
CA HIS A 42 14.16 10.76 -19.22
C HIS A 42 13.13 11.15 -20.28
N GLN A 43 12.51 12.33 -20.13
CA GLN A 43 11.53 12.83 -21.10
C GLN A 43 12.17 13.05 -22.48
N LYS A 44 13.34 13.70 -22.53
CA LYS A 44 14.08 13.87 -23.79
C LYS A 44 14.42 12.53 -24.44
N GLY A 45 14.89 11.58 -23.65
CA GLY A 45 15.24 10.24 -24.12
C GLY A 45 14.02 9.50 -24.69
N LEU A 46 12.86 9.58 -24.02
CA LEU A 46 11.59 9.00 -24.51
C LEU A 46 11.08 9.65 -25.80
N LEU A 47 11.32 10.95 -25.98
CA LEU A 47 10.91 11.69 -27.18
C LEU A 47 11.93 11.58 -28.33
N SER A 48 13.05 10.88 -28.14
CA SER A 48 14.06 10.68 -29.18
C SER A 48 13.51 9.89 -30.38
N GLY A 49 13.93 10.27 -31.58
CA GLY A 49 13.66 9.51 -32.81
C GLY A 49 14.36 8.15 -32.85
N ASP A 50 15.49 8.00 -32.15
CA ASP A 50 16.27 6.78 -32.08
C ASP A 50 15.70 5.77 -31.07
N ALA A 51 15.42 4.54 -31.53
CA ALA A 51 14.82 3.50 -30.69
C ALA A 51 15.73 3.06 -29.54
N ARG A 52 17.05 3.06 -29.75
CA ARG A 52 18.01 2.68 -28.71
C ARG A 52 17.98 3.68 -27.55
N THR A 53 17.95 4.98 -27.86
CA THR A 53 17.82 6.06 -26.87
C THR A 53 16.53 5.94 -26.07
N ARG A 54 15.40 5.65 -26.71
CA ARG A 54 14.12 5.46 -26.00
C ARG A 54 14.17 4.28 -25.02
N ASN A 55 14.74 3.15 -25.45
CA ASN A 55 14.87 1.97 -24.59
C ASN A 55 15.77 2.27 -23.38
N GLN A 56 16.89 2.96 -23.59
CA GLN A 56 17.79 3.38 -22.50
C GLN A 56 17.08 4.31 -21.50
N ALA A 57 16.23 5.23 -21.98
CA ALA A 57 15.43 6.07 -21.11
C ALA A 57 14.45 5.26 -20.25
N VAL A 58 13.75 4.28 -20.86
CA VAL A 58 12.86 3.37 -20.12
C VAL A 58 13.63 2.57 -19.06
N ASP A 59 14.76 1.97 -19.42
CA ASP A 59 15.59 1.19 -18.49
C ASP A 59 16.05 2.05 -17.31
N SER A 60 16.47 3.29 -17.58
CA SER A 60 16.91 4.23 -16.55
C SER A 60 15.77 4.61 -15.60
N MET A 61 14.57 4.85 -16.14
CA MET A 61 13.37 5.11 -15.33
C MET A 61 12.99 3.91 -14.47
N LEU A 62 13.13 2.68 -14.98
CA LEU A 62 12.86 1.45 -14.22
C LEU A 62 13.88 1.28 -13.08
N GLN A 63 15.16 1.59 -13.33
CA GLN A 63 16.20 1.58 -12.29
C GLN A 63 15.92 2.62 -11.19
N ASP A 64 15.48 3.82 -11.57
CA ASP A 64 15.09 4.86 -10.60
C ASP A 64 13.89 4.43 -9.77
N ARG A 65 12.84 3.87 -10.41
CA ARG A 65 11.69 3.31 -9.70
C ARG A 65 12.14 2.27 -8.68
N LYS A 66 13.02 1.35 -9.07
CA LYS A 66 13.55 0.32 -8.17
C LYS A 66 14.29 0.95 -6.99
N ARG A 67 15.18 1.91 -7.24
CA ARG A 67 15.95 2.61 -6.20
C ARG A 67 15.04 3.31 -5.19
N ILE A 68 14.01 4.01 -5.66
CA ILE A 68 13.02 4.68 -4.82
C ILE A 68 12.28 3.63 -3.96
N ILE A 69 11.85 2.52 -4.55
CA ILE A 69 11.21 1.43 -3.80
C ILE A 69 12.15 0.91 -2.71
N ASP A 70 13.39 0.58 -3.03
CA ASP A 70 14.37 0.05 -2.07
C ASP A 70 14.55 1.01 -0.88
N GLN A 71 14.63 2.32 -1.12
CA GLN A 71 14.70 3.34 -0.08
C GLN A 71 13.43 3.38 0.79
N LEU A 72 12.25 3.34 0.17
CA LEU A 72 10.98 3.34 0.88
C LEU A 72 10.79 2.07 1.72
N LEU A 73 11.29 0.91 1.26
CA LEU A 73 11.25 -0.35 2.00
C LEU A 73 12.00 -0.24 3.32
N VAL A 74 13.17 0.40 3.34
CA VAL A 74 13.95 0.66 4.56
C VAL A 74 13.13 1.44 5.59
N LEU A 75 12.32 2.41 5.13
CA LEU A 75 11.50 3.25 6.01
C LEU A 75 10.35 2.46 6.65
N VAL A 76 9.74 1.51 5.93
CA VAL A 76 8.59 0.74 6.44
C VAL A 76 8.97 -0.57 7.10
N ASP A 77 10.24 -0.98 7.03
CA ASP A 77 10.74 -2.21 7.64
C ASP A 77 10.46 -2.23 9.16
N PRO A 78 9.80 -3.28 9.69
CA PRO A 78 9.60 -3.45 11.14
C PRO A 78 10.89 -3.36 11.96
N ALA A 79 12.02 -3.81 11.41
CA ALA A 79 13.33 -3.73 12.08
C ALA A 79 13.77 -2.27 12.31
N ASN A 80 13.30 -1.35 11.47
CA ASN A 80 13.59 0.08 11.56
C ASN A 80 12.46 0.89 12.21
N ALA A 81 11.42 0.24 12.76
CA ALA A 81 10.23 0.94 13.25
C ALA A 81 10.51 2.00 14.34
N LYS A 82 11.56 1.82 15.15
CA LYS A 82 11.99 2.80 16.17
C LYS A 82 12.85 3.93 15.62
N LYS A 83 13.41 3.78 14.41
CA LYS A 83 14.32 4.75 13.79
C LYS A 83 13.56 5.88 13.09
N TYR A 84 12.36 5.58 12.58
CA TYR A 84 11.56 6.52 11.79
C TYR A 84 10.25 6.80 12.50
N SER A 85 9.75 8.04 12.40
CA SER A 85 8.47 8.40 12.98
C SER A 85 7.32 7.68 12.27
N ASP A 86 6.19 7.54 12.96
CA ASP A 86 4.99 6.94 12.38
C ASP A 86 4.51 7.71 11.15
N GLN A 87 4.66 9.05 11.10
CA GLN A 87 4.34 9.83 9.90
C GLN A 87 5.24 9.48 8.71
N THR A 88 6.56 9.35 8.91
CA THR A 88 7.50 8.97 7.86
C THR A 88 7.17 7.57 7.33
N ARG A 89 6.93 6.62 8.24
CA ARG A 89 6.54 5.24 7.91
C ARG A 89 5.22 5.21 7.13
N ALA A 90 4.20 5.93 7.60
CA ALA A 90 2.90 6.02 6.96
C ALA A 90 3.00 6.60 5.54
N ALA A 91 3.77 7.67 5.36
CA ALA A 91 3.98 8.30 4.07
C ALA A 91 4.70 7.36 3.09
N ALA A 92 5.73 6.65 3.57
CA ALA A 92 6.45 5.66 2.77
C ALA A 92 5.53 4.52 2.33
N GLY A 93 4.74 3.97 3.25
CA GLY A 93 3.74 2.93 2.94
C GLY A 93 2.73 3.41 1.90
N PHE A 94 2.22 4.63 2.05
CA PHE A 94 1.30 5.23 1.09
C PHE A 94 1.92 5.30 -0.32
N VAL A 95 3.15 5.80 -0.45
CA VAL A 95 3.84 5.89 -1.76
C VAL A 95 4.06 4.51 -2.37
N LEU A 96 4.50 3.51 -1.58
CA LEU A 96 4.63 2.12 -2.04
C LEU A 96 3.31 1.57 -2.60
N GLY A 97 2.18 1.90 -1.95
CA GLY A 97 0.84 1.59 -2.43
C GLY A 97 0.49 2.26 -3.76
N GLN A 98 0.80 3.55 -3.93
CA GLN A 98 0.56 4.27 -5.19
C GLN A 98 1.41 3.70 -6.34
N LEU A 99 2.64 3.29 -6.04
CA LEU A 99 3.53 2.64 -7.00
C LEU A 99 3.15 1.18 -7.30
N ARG A 100 2.16 0.63 -6.58
CA ARG A 100 1.74 -0.78 -6.62
C ARG A 100 2.94 -1.73 -6.56
N SER A 101 3.88 -1.42 -5.66
CA SER A 101 5.14 -2.17 -5.53
C SER A 101 4.87 -3.56 -4.96
N VAL A 102 4.98 -4.59 -5.78
CA VAL A 102 4.80 -5.99 -5.35
C VAL A 102 5.93 -6.42 -4.42
N GLU A 103 7.11 -5.86 -4.63
CA GLU A 103 8.31 -6.05 -3.79
C GLU A 103 8.05 -5.64 -2.33
N ALA A 104 7.13 -4.69 -2.10
CA ALA A 104 6.78 -4.22 -0.77
C ALA A 104 5.84 -5.16 0.01
N VAL A 105 5.22 -6.14 -0.63
CA VAL A 105 4.20 -6.99 0.01
C VAL A 105 4.76 -7.66 1.27
N GLY A 106 5.94 -8.28 1.19
CA GLY A 106 6.52 -9.02 2.31
C GLY A 106 6.93 -8.14 3.49
N VAL A 107 7.38 -6.91 3.22
CA VAL A 107 7.78 -5.97 4.28
C VAL A 107 6.55 -5.35 4.93
N LEU A 108 5.61 -4.85 4.11
CA LEU A 108 4.36 -4.25 4.59
C LEU A 108 3.49 -5.27 5.35
N SER A 109 3.42 -6.53 4.89
CA SER A 109 2.62 -7.57 5.56
C SER A 109 3.10 -7.85 6.98
N LYS A 110 4.42 -7.88 7.20
CA LYS A 110 5.04 -8.01 8.52
C LYS A 110 4.81 -6.76 9.36
N ALA A 111 4.87 -5.59 8.73
CA ALA A 111 4.69 -4.30 9.39
C ALA A 111 3.26 -4.03 9.86
N LEU A 112 2.25 -4.76 9.36
CA LEU A 112 0.86 -4.65 9.81
C LEU A 112 0.68 -4.87 11.32
N ALA A 113 1.54 -5.63 11.99
CA ALA A 113 1.44 -5.82 13.44
C ALA A 113 1.60 -4.48 14.19
N ASN A 114 2.49 -3.62 13.70
CA ASN A 114 2.85 -2.32 14.26
C ASN A 114 2.68 -1.22 13.21
N GLU A 115 1.58 -1.27 12.47
CA GLU A 115 1.27 -0.25 11.47
C GLU A 115 1.03 1.11 12.16
N PRO A 116 1.62 2.19 11.62
CA PRO A 116 1.53 3.52 12.20
C PRO A 116 0.08 4.01 12.20
N HIS A 117 -0.34 4.65 13.29
CA HIS A 117 -1.74 5.05 13.54
C HIS A 117 -1.97 6.56 13.41
N GLN A 118 -1.07 7.29 12.76
CA GLN A 118 -1.10 8.74 12.83
C GLN A 118 -1.77 9.37 11.62
N GLU A 119 -2.56 10.40 11.91
CA GLU A 119 -3.14 11.28 10.90
C GLU A 119 -2.04 11.92 10.07
N LEU A 120 -2.02 11.55 8.80
CA LEU A 120 -1.31 12.30 7.79
C LEU A 120 -2.26 13.45 7.36
N PHE A 121 -1.84 14.70 7.57
CA PHE A 121 -2.43 15.90 6.98
C PHE A 121 -3.75 16.43 7.56
N GLY A 122 -4.10 16.14 8.82
CA GLY A 122 -5.28 16.72 9.49
C GLY A 122 -6.62 16.36 8.84
N ASP A 123 -6.62 15.38 7.94
CA ASP A 123 -7.81 14.71 7.41
C ASP A 123 -7.80 13.29 7.98
N THR A 124 -8.56 13.12 9.05
CA THR A 124 -8.56 11.93 9.91
C THR A 124 -8.92 10.64 9.17
N ARG A 125 -9.62 10.74 8.03
CA ARG A 125 -10.25 9.57 7.38
C ARG A 125 -9.34 8.85 6.38
N ARG A 126 -8.27 9.49 5.90
CA ARG A 126 -7.49 8.96 4.75
C ARG A 126 -6.30 8.08 5.14
N PHE A 127 -5.93 8.00 6.42
CA PHE A 127 -4.64 7.44 6.81
C PHE A 127 -4.62 6.63 8.11
N GLU A 128 -5.76 6.18 8.63
CA GLU A 128 -5.76 5.36 9.87
C GLU A 128 -5.01 4.02 9.71
N ALA A 129 -4.88 3.51 8.48
CA ALA A 129 -4.22 2.25 8.17
C ALA A 129 -3.45 2.32 6.83
N PRO A 130 -2.30 3.02 6.78
CA PRO A 130 -1.57 3.29 5.53
C PRO A 130 -1.00 2.03 4.88
N PHE A 131 -0.61 1.03 5.66
CA PHE A 131 -0.07 -0.24 5.14
C PHE A 131 -1.19 -1.16 4.66
N VAL A 132 -2.34 -1.19 5.33
CA VAL A 132 -3.55 -1.86 4.83
C VAL A 132 -3.96 -1.27 3.48
N ILE A 133 -4.04 0.06 3.38
CA ILE A 133 -4.38 0.77 2.14
C ILE A 133 -3.33 0.47 1.05
N ALA A 134 -2.05 0.47 1.40
CA ALA A 134 -0.98 0.18 0.45
C ALA A 134 -1.08 -1.24 -0.12
N LEU A 135 -1.24 -2.24 0.75
CA LEU A 135 -1.43 -3.64 0.35
C LEU A 135 -2.71 -3.83 -0.48
N ALA A 136 -3.79 -3.15 -0.12
CA ALA A 136 -5.02 -3.15 -0.90
C ALA A 136 -4.83 -2.55 -2.31
N LYS A 137 -4.07 -1.46 -2.44
CA LYS A 137 -3.72 -0.84 -3.73
C LYS A 137 -2.79 -1.73 -4.58
N ILE A 138 -1.87 -2.44 -3.95
CA ILE A 138 -1.05 -3.47 -4.62
C ILE A 138 -1.95 -4.59 -5.16
N GLY A 139 -2.97 -4.98 -4.41
CA GLY A 139 -4.05 -5.85 -4.89
C GLY A 139 -3.76 -7.34 -4.70
N ARG A 140 -4.08 -8.15 -5.71
CA ARG A 140 -3.98 -9.62 -5.65
C ARG A 140 -2.62 -10.17 -5.20
N PRO A 141 -1.46 -9.55 -5.54
CA PRO A 141 -0.17 -10.01 -5.02
C PRO A 141 -0.05 -10.01 -3.49
N ALA A 142 -0.87 -9.24 -2.77
CA ALA A 142 -0.88 -9.24 -1.30
C ALA A 142 -1.60 -10.45 -0.68
N VAL A 143 -2.48 -11.13 -1.42
CA VAL A 143 -3.36 -12.19 -0.88
C VAL A 143 -2.57 -13.34 -0.22
N PRO A 144 -1.51 -13.91 -0.82
CA PRO A 144 -0.76 -15.00 -0.19
C PRO A 144 -0.19 -14.62 1.17
N ALA A 145 0.38 -13.42 1.31
CA ALA A 145 0.93 -12.94 2.57
C ALA A 145 -0.15 -12.73 3.65
N MET A 146 -1.35 -12.27 3.26
CA MET A 146 -2.46 -12.14 4.20
C MET A 146 -2.98 -13.51 4.66
N ILE A 147 -3.00 -14.51 3.76
CA ILE A 147 -3.33 -15.90 4.11
C ILE A 147 -2.30 -16.45 5.11
N GLU A 148 -1.02 -16.27 4.82
CA GLU A 148 0.07 -16.69 5.72
C GLU A 148 -0.08 -16.08 7.11
N ASN A 149 -0.36 -14.77 7.21
CA ASN A 149 -0.62 -14.09 8.47
C ASN A 149 -1.78 -14.72 9.26
N LEU A 150 -2.86 -15.12 8.58
CA LEU A 150 -4.02 -15.76 9.21
C LEU A 150 -3.73 -17.19 9.69
N GLU A 151 -2.90 -17.93 8.95
CA GLU A 151 -2.58 -19.32 9.27
C GLU A 151 -1.52 -19.45 10.37
N THR A 152 -0.57 -18.53 10.42
CA THR A 152 0.66 -18.67 11.22
C THR A 152 0.67 -17.80 12.48
N SER A 153 -0.03 -16.66 12.49
CA SER A 153 0.11 -15.69 13.58
C SER A 153 -1.03 -15.71 14.58
N ASP A 154 -0.67 -15.73 15.88
CA ASP A 154 -1.62 -15.50 16.97
C ASP A 154 -1.85 -14.01 17.28
N HIS A 155 -1.10 -13.09 16.64
CA HIS A 155 -1.23 -11.66 16.86
C HIS A 155 -2.58 -11.11 16.36
N ARG A 156 -3.41 -10.63 17.30
CA ARG A 156 -4.79 -10.19 17.01
C ARG A 156 -4.86 -9.10 15.93
N MET A 157 -4.04 -8.04 16.04
CA MET A 157 -4.09 -6.92 15.08
C MET A 157 -3.62 -7.28 13.68
N LEU A 158 -2.52 -8.03 13.57
CA LEU A 158 -2.04 -8.56 12.29
C LEU A 158 -3.13 -9.34 11.55
N ARG A 159 -3.86 -10.23 12.24
CA ARG A 159 -4.97 -10.97 11.61
C ARG A 159 -6.13 -10.08 11.19
N ILE A 160 -6.55 -9.13 12.04
CA ILE A 160 -7.65 -8.21 11.71
C ILE A 160 -7.29 -7.36 10.48
N ARG A 161 -6.10 -6.76 10.47
CA ARG A 161 -5.60 -5.97 9.34
C ARG A 161 -5.45 -6.80 8.08
N SER A 162 -5.04 -8.07 8.21
CA SER A 162 -4.97 -8.99 7.07
C SER A 162 -6.36 -9.28 6.48
N LEU A 163 -7.39 -9.38 7.33
CA LEU A 163 -8.77 -9.48 6.87
C LEU A 163 -9.24 -8.19 6.20
N ASP A 164 -8.85 -7.02 6.70
CA ASP A 164 -9.18 -5.73 6.07
C ASP A 164 -8.59 -5.64 4.66
N VAL A 165 -7.31 -6.01 4.49
CA VAL A 165 -6.68 -6.10 3.17
C VAL A 165 -7.45 -7.08 2.28
N LEU A 166 -7.76 -8.29 2.76
CA LEU A 166 -8.50 -9.27 1.97
C LEU A 166 -9.91 -8.78 1.59
N ASN A 167 -10.59 -8.05 2.47
CA ASN A 167 -11.90 -7.47 2.18
C ASN A 167 -11.82 -6.51 0.98
N HIS A 168 -10.83 -5.61 1.00
CA HIS A 168 -10.60 -4.66 -0.09
C HIS A 168 -10.17 -5.35 -1.40
N VAL A 169 -9.26 -6.32 -1.32
CA VAL A 169 -8.68 -6.95 -2.52
C VAL A 169 -9.64 -7.94 -3.18
N LEU A 170 -10.40 -8.69 -2.38
CA LEU A 170 -11.31 -9.70 -2.92
C LEU A 170 -12.66 -9.10 -3.32
N GLY A 171 -13.04 -7.95 -2.77
CA GLY A 171 -14.32 -7.30 -3.05
C GLY A 171 -15.44 -7.82 -2.15
N GLY A 172 -15.21 -7.81 -0.84
CA GLY A 172 -16.26 -7.96 0.16
C GLY A 172 -16.36 -9.31 0.87
N LYS A 173 -17.27 -9.36 1.85
CA LYS A 173 -17.51 -10.45 2.79
C LYS A 173 -17.68 -11.83 2.14
N ARG A 174 -18.50 -11.94 1.09
CA ARG A 174 -18.82 -13.22 0.45
C ARG A 174 -17.57 -13.95 -0.05
N ARG A 175 -16.69 -13.24 -0.76
CA ARG A 175 -15.47 -13.81 -1.33
C ARG A 175 -14.43 -14.14 -0.26
N MET A 176 -14.38 -13.35 0.82
CA MET A 176 -13.57 -13.71 1.98
C MET A 176 -14.06 -15.01 2.63
N LEU A 177 -15.37 -15.18 2.85
CA LEU A 177 -15.91 -16.40 3.44
C LEU A 177 -15.67 -17.62 2.56
N GLU A 178 -15.77 -17.48 1.23
CA GLU A 178 -15.41 -18.55 0.29
C GLU A 178 -13.93 -18.95 0.42
N LEU A 179 -13.02 -17.97 0.43
CA LEU A 179 -11.59 -18.22 0.64
C LEU A 179 -11.33 -18.91 1.99
N LEU A 180 -11.87 -18.36 3.08
CA LEU A 180 -11.68 -18.90 4.42
C LEU A 180 -12.28 -20.31 4.57
N GLY A 181 -13.39 -20.61 3.88
CA GLY A 181 -13.94 -21.96 3.81
C GLY A 181 -12.97 -22.96 3.18
N LYS A 182 -12.32 -22.57 2.07
CA LYS A 182 -11.27 -23.38 1.43
C LYS A 182 -10.06 -23.57 2.36
N LEU A 183 -9.64 -22.52 3.06
CA LEU A 183 -8.54 -22.61 4.04
C LEU A 183 -8.91 -23.51 5.23
N LYS A 184 -10.14 -23.42 5.74
CA LYS A 184 -10.64 -24.29 6.82
C LYS A 184 -10.57 -25.77 6.42
N ALA A 185 -11.01 -26.11 5.21
CA ALA A 185 -10.94 -27.48 4.71
C ALA A 185 -9.48 -27.99 4.63
N ARG A 186 -8.54 -27.14 4.20
CA ARG A 186 -7.10 -27.48 4.15
C ARG A 186 -6.48 -27.61 5.54
N ALA A 187 -6.95 -26.82 6.50
CA ALA A 187 -6.45 -26.80 7.87
C ALA A 187 -6.96 -27.96 8.74
N ALA A 188 -7.81 -28.86 8.22
CA ALA A 188 -8.45 -29.92 9.01
C ALA A 188 -7.48 -30.84 9.79
N ARG A 189 -6.22 -30.94 9.34
CA ARG A 189 -5.17 -31.76 9.99
C ARG A 189 -4.24 -30.96 10.91
N ASP A 190 -4.43 -29.64 11.01
CA ASP A 190 -3.63 -28.73 11.84
C ASP A 190 -4.56 -27.97 12.80
N PRO A 191 -4.72 -28.44 14.06
CA PRO A 191 -5.67 -27.88 15.01
C PRO A 191 -5.45 -26.38 15.29
N GLU A 192 -4.19 -25.93 15.33
CA GLU A 192 -3.87 -24.52 15.59
C GLU A 192 -4.22 -23.64 14.40
N LYS A 193 -3.85 -24.07 13.18
CA LYS A 193 -4.26 -23.38 11.96
C LYS A 193 -5.78 -23.35 11.83
N LEU A 194 -6.45 -24.48 12.07
CA LEU A 194 -7.91 -24.57 12.05
C LEU A 194 -8.54 -23.57 13.01
N ARG A 195 -8.07 -23.53 14.26
CA ARG A 195 -8.53 -22.57 15.28
C ARG A 195 -8.35 -21.12 14.82
N ARG A 196 -7.22 -20.77 14.21
CA ARG A 196 -6.97 -19.40 13.72
C ARG A 196 -7.90 -19.03 12.56
N ILE A 197 -8.10 -19.96 11.60
CA ILE A 197 -9.02 -19.76 10.48
C ILE A 197 -10.47 -19.65 10.97
N GLU A 198 -10.89 -20.45 11.93
CA GLU A 198 -12.24 -20.34 12.52
C GLU A 198 -12.46 -19.01 13.23
N LYS A 199 -11.47 -18.51 13.97
CA LYS A 199 -11.51 -17.15 14.53
C LYS A 199 -11.65 -16.10 13.43
N ALA A 200 -10.95 -16.25 12.31
CA ALA A 200 -11.06 -15.36 11.16
C ALA A 200 -12.47 -15.40 10.53
N ILE A 201 -13.03 -16.59 10.32
CA ILE A 201 -14.41 -16.78 9.81
C ILE A 201 -15.41 -16.09 10.74
N ASN A 202 -15.31 -16.33 12.05
CA ASN A 202 -16.22 -15.73 13.02
C ASN A 202 -16.11 -14.20 13.03
N ARG A 203 -14.90 -13.65 12.91
CA ARG A 203 -14.69 -12.20 12.77
C ARG A 203 -15.35 -11.65 11.50
N VAL A 204 -15.15 -12.31 10.36
CA VAL A 204 -15.77 -11.90 9.08
C VAL A 204 -17.29 -11.91 9.18
N ARG A 205 -17.88 -12.96 9.76
CA ARG A 205 -19.35 -13.07 9.94
C ARG A 205 -19.93 -11.94 10.78
N THR A 206 -19.24 -11.58 11.87
CA THR A 206 -19.74 -10.65 12.90
C THR A 206 -19.45 -9.19 12.62
N HIS A 207 -18.32 -8.85 11.98
CA HIS A 207 -17.86 -7.47 11.87
C HIS A 207 -17.87 -6.91 10.44
N TYR A 208 -17.92 -7.77 9.41
CA TYR A 208 -17.96 -7.31 8.02
C TYR A 208 -19.39 -7.38 7.51
N LYS A 209 -19.80 -6.30 6.84
CA LYS A 209 -21.12 -6.19 6.20
C LYS A 209 -21.03 -6.78 4.80
N GLU A 210 -22.14 -7.33 4.32
CA GLU A 210 -22.30 -7.59 2.89
C GLU A 210 -22.38 -6.22 2.22
N ASP A 211 -21.39 -5.85 1.41
CA ASP A 211 -21.55 -4.66 0.58
C ASP A 211 -22.69 -4.93 -0.39
N LYS A 212 -23.70 -4.04 -0.40
CA LYS A 212 -24.88 -4.21 -1.27
C LYS A 212 -24.53 -4.07 -2.75
N GLU A 213 -23.39 -3.45 -3.08
CA GLU A 213 -22.88 -3.28 -4.44
C GLU A 213 -21.35 -3.33 -4.45
N PRO A 214 -20.70 -4.00 -5.42
CA PRO A 214 -19.27 -3.84 -5.63
C PRO A 214 -18.94 -2.41 -6.06
N LEU A 215 -17.90 -1.80 -5.47
CA LEU A 215 -17.38 -0.46 -5.80
C LEU A 215 -16.64 -0.41 -7.17
N TYR A 216 -17.21 -1.01 -8.20
CA TYR A 216 -16.69 -0.93 -9.57
C TYR A 216 -17.80 -0.53 -10.54
#